data_AF-A0AAV1IDM8-F1
#
_entry.id   AF-A0AAV1IDM8-F1
#
_cell.length_a   1.000
_cell.length_b   1.000
_cell.length_c   1.000
_cell.angle_alpha   90.00
_cell.angle_beta   90.00
_cell.angle_gamma   90.00
#
_symmetry.space_group_name_H-M   'P 1'
#
loop_
_entity.id
_entity.type
_entity.pdbx_description
1 polymer ?
#
loop_
_entity_poly.entity_id
_entity_poly.type
_entity_poly.pdbx_seq_one_letter_code
_entity_poly.pdbx_strand_id
1 'polypeptide(L)'
;MAKEKKEKKEKDPSKLVIQPESTTPKLDTSKWPLLLKNYDKLNVRTGHYTPIPAGNTPLRRPLEEHVRYGVINLDKPSNPSSHEVVAWIRRILRVTKTGHSGTLDPKVTGSLVVCVERATRLVKSQQGAGKEYVCIARLHSKPSGGAAQVIRGLGSLRGALFQRPPLISAVKRQLRVRTIYDSRLLEYDEERSLVVFWISCEAGTYVRTMCVHLGLLLGVGAHMQELRRVRSGIVGEKDNLVTMHDILDAQWLYDNTKDESYLRRAIMPLEAVLTTYKRLVVKDSAVNAICYGAKLMIPGLLRYENGIEVEDECVMITTKGEAIAIGIAQMTTSTIATCDHGCVAKVKRVVMERDTYPRRWGLGPTASKKKQMKIEAAAAGDKAEKANGPEAANGA
;
A
#
# COMPACT_ATOMS: atom_id res chain seq x y z
N MET A 1 46.72 -4.65 47.98
CA MET A 1 46.65 -6.04 47.45
C MET A 1 45.34 -6.67 47.91
N ALA A 2 44.37 -6.83 47.02
CA ALA A 2 43.25 -7.75 47.18
C ALA A 2 42.74 -8.09 45.77
N LYS A 3 42.81 -9.36 45.41
CA LYS A 3 42.55 -9.90 44.06
C LYS A 3 41.04 -9.92 43.77
N GLU A 4 40.63 -9.37 42.63
CA GLU A 4 39.34 -9.65 42.00
C GLU A 4 39.24 -11.14 41.64
N LYS A 5 38.25 -11.85 42.18
CA LYS A 5 37.81 -13.16 41.67
C LYS A 5 36.65 -12.93 40.69
N LYS A 6 36.94 -13.08 39.39
CA LYS A 6 35.92 -13.28 38.34
C LYS A 6 35.28 -14.66 38.52
N GLU A 7 34.00 -14.69 38.90
CA GLU A 7 33.18 -15.89 38.75
C GLU A 7 32.80 -16.09 37.27
N LYS A 8 33.36 -17.13 36.66
CA LYS A 8 32.86 -17.69 35.40
C LYS A 8 31.54 -18.40 35.71
N LYS A 9 30.41 -17.84 35.24
CA LYS A 9 29.16 -18.60 35.10
C LYS A 9 29.37 -19.65 34.00
N GLU A 10 29.68 -20.88 34.40
CA GLU A 10 29.55 -22.05 33.53
C GLU A 10 28.10 -22.14 33.06
N LYS A 11 27.91 -22.06 31.74
CA LYS A 11 26.62 -22.36 31.11
C LYS A 11 26.45 -23.87 31.16
N ASP A 12 25.58 -24.32 32.06
CA ASP A 12 25.14 -25.70 32.17
C ASP A 12 24.71 -26.26 30.79
N PRO A 13 25.42 -27.27 30.25
CA PRO A 13 25.14 -27.84 28.93
C PRO A 13 23.80 -28.59 28.87
N SER A 14 23.17 -28.89 30.02
CA SER A 14 21.84 -29.53 30.07
C SER A 14 20.69 -28.61 29.64
N LYS A 15 20.90 -27.28 29.62
CA LYS A 15 19.92 -26.30 29.12
C LYS A 15 19.94 -26.09 27.59
N LEU A 16 20.82 -26.80 26.88
CA LEU A 16 20.87 -26.84 25.41
C LEU A 16 20.25 -28.13 24.84
N VAL A 17 19.50 -28.88 25.67
CA VAL A 17 18.77 -30.07 25.24
C VAL A 17 17.31 -29.67 25.00
N ILE A 18 16.80 -29.97 23.81
CA ILE A 18 15.39 -29.78 23.46
C ILE A 18 14.56 -30.70 24.36
N GLN A 19 13.77 -30.11 25.26
CA GLN A 19 12.87 -30.86 26.13
C GLN A 19 11.71 -31.42 25.28
N PRO A 20 11.22 -32.63 25.57
CA PRO A 20 10.05 -33.18 24.89
C PRO A 20 8.81 -32.36 25.25
N GLU A 21 8.25 -31.66 24.27
CA GLU A 21 6.98 -30.94 24.39
C GLU A 21 5.85 -31.77 23.77
N SER A 22 4.71 -31.86 24.45
CA SER A 22 3.52 -32.61 24.00
C SER A 22 2.77 -31.93 22.86
N THR A 23 3.21 -30.73 22.45
CA THR A 23 2.58 -29.93 21.39
C THR A 23 3.64 -29.41 20.43
N THR A 24 3.37 -29.44 19.13
CA THR A 24 4.21 -28.75 18.15
C THR A 24 4.30 -27.27 18.49
N PRO A 25 5.50 -26.68 18.62
CA PRO A 25 5.64 -25.25 18.86
C PRO A 25 4.92 -24.47 17.76
N LYS A 26 4.03 -23.55 18.14
CA LYS A 26 3.43 -22.63 17.16
C LYS A 26 4.54 -21.80 16.54
N LEU A 27 4.65 -21.84 15.22
CA LEU A 27 5.61 -21.03 14.47
C LEU A 27 5.39 -19.55 14.79
N ASP A 28 6.34 -18.91 15.48
CA ASP A 28 6.27 -17.47 15.74
C ASP A 28 6.52 -16.70 14.44
N THR A 29 5.45 -16.16 13.86
CA THR A 29 5.52 -15.35 12.64
C THR A 29 5.46 -13.85 12.92
N SER A 30 5.58 -13.42 14.18
CA SER A 30 5.53 -11.99 14.56
C SER A 30 6.67 -11.16 13.97
N LYS A 31 7.81 -11.79 13.70
CA LYS A 31 9.02 -11.19 13.11
C LYS A 31 9.09 -11.36 11.58
N TRP A 32 8.12 -12.03 10.96
CA TRP A 32 8.11 -12.20 9.52
C TRP A 32 7.92 -10.85 8.81
N PRO A 33 8.53 -10.65 7.63
CA PRO A 33 8.56 -9.35 6.99
C PRO A 33 7.22 -9.02 6.31
N LEU A 34 6.93 -7.72 6.22
CA LEU A 34 5.88 -7.16 5.36
C LEU A 34 4.51 -7.82 5.59
N LEU A 35 3.85 -8.29 4.51
CA LEU A 35 2.51 -8.86 4.55
C LEU A 35 2.44 -10.23 5.24
N LEU A 36 3.60 -10.88 5.47
CA LEU A 36 3.70 -12.15 6.18
C LEU A 36 3.84 -11.98 7.69
N LYS A 37 3.95 -10.76 8.22
CA LYS A 37 4.00 -10.50 9.65
C LYS A 37 2.73 -10.98 10.35
N ASN A 38 2.82 -11.74 11.44
CA ASN A 38 1.66 -12.31 12.14
C ASN A 38 0.77 -13.17 11.23
N TYR A 39 1.38 -13.96 10.35
CA TYR A 39 0.69 -14.91 9.48
C TYR A 39 -0.08 -16.00 10.27
N ASP A 40 0.43 -16.40 11.43
CA ASP A 40 -0.20 -17.38 12.33
C ASP A 40 -1.55 -16.89 12.90
N LYS A 41 -1.77 -15.57 12.96
CA LYS A 41 -3.01 -14.97 13.44
C LYS A 41 -4.14 -14.97 12.39
N LEU A 42 -3.85 -15.37 11.16
CA LEU A 42 -4.85 -15.47 10.10
C LEU A 42 -5.73 -16.70 10.31
N ASN A 43 -7.03 -16.55 10.05
CA ASN A 43 -7.96 -17.66 10.06
C ASN A 43 -7.64 -18.63 8.93
N VAL A 44 -7.65 -19.92 9.21
CA VAL A 44 -7.37 -20.98 8.24
C VAL A 44 -8.67 -21.46 7.62
N ARG A 45 -8.85 -21.23 6.31
CA ARG A 45 -9.96 -21.84 5.56
C ARG A 45 -9.60 -23.26 5.15
N THR A 46 -8.37 -23.48 4.72
CA THR A 46 -7.84 -24.80 4.39
C THR A 46 -6.33 -24.84 4.60
N GLY A 47 -5.84 -25.92 5.22
CA GLY A 47 -4.41 -26.15 5.41
C GLY A 47 -3.73 -26.77 4.19
N HIS A 48 -4.50 -27.28 3.23
CA HIS A 48 -3.97 -28.08 2.12
C HIS A 48 -3.96 -27.27 0.81
N TYR A 49 -2.80 -27.19 0.20
CA TYR A 49 -2.60 -26.67 -1.15
C TYR A 49 -1.32 -27.28 -1.74
N THR A 50 -1.19 -27.25 -3.07
CA THR A 50 0.04 -27.67 -3.75
C THR A 50 0.86 -26.41 -4.07
N PRO A 51 2.02 -26.21 -3.42
CA PRO A 51 2.89 -25.09 -3.72
C PRO A 51 3.36 -25.15 -5.18
N ILE A 52 3.45 -23.99 -5.83
CA ILE A 52 4.01 -23.86 -7.16
C ILE A 52 5.37 -23.16 -7.05
N PRO A 53 6.44 -23.71 -7.66
CA PRO A 53 7.78 -23.13 -7.65
C PRO A 53 7.88 -21.94 -8.63
N ALA A 54 7.01 -20.95 -8.45
CA ALA A 54 6.96 -19.73 -9.25
C ALA A 54 6.80 -18.51 -8.33
N GLY A 55 7.30 -17.35 -8.75
CA GLY A 55 7.34 -16.15 -7.93
C GLY A 55 8.39 -16.20 -6.81
N ASN A 56 8.55 -15.08 -6.12
CA ASN A 56 9.62 -14.86 -5.14
C ASN A 56 9.06 -14.16 -3.90
N THR A 57 9.54 -14.50 -2.71
CA THR A 57 9.21 -13.69 -1.52
C THR A 57 9.72 -12.25 -1.75
N PRO A 58 8.97 -11.19 -1.36
CA PRO A 58 9.30 -9.82 -1.76
C PRO A 58 10.75 -9.37 -1.51
N LEU A 59 11.36 -9.77 -0.39
CA LEU A 59 12.74 -9.40 -0.04
C LEU A 59 13.82 -10.22 -0.75
N ARG A 60 13.45 -11.33 -1.40
CA ARG A 60 14.39 -12.21 -2.13
C ARG A 60 14.15 -12.21 -3.64
N ARG A 61 13.44 -11.21 -4.16
CA ARG A 61 13.29 -11.01 -5.60
C ARG A 61 14.67 -10.80 -6.25
N PRO A 62 14.90 -11.34 -7.46
CA PRO A 62 16.01 -10.90 -8.32
C PRO A 62 15.98 -9.38 -8.44
N LEU A 63 17.14 -8.73 -8.54
CA LEU A 63 17.24 -7.27 -8.41
C LEU A 63 16.33 -6.52 -9.40
N GLU A 64 16.30 -6.97 -10.66
CA GLU A 64 15.45 -6.36 -11.68
C GLU A 64 13.97 -6.41 -11.29
N GLU A 65 13.49 -7.55 -10.78
CA GLU A 65 12.13 -7.70 -10.29
C GLU A 65 11.90 -6.87 -9.01
N HIS A 66 12.88 -6.81 -8.11
CA HIS A 66 12.84 -5.97 -6.91
C HIS A 66 12.62 -4.49 -7.25
N VAL A 67 13.35 -3.97 -8.23
CA VAL A 67 13.21 -2.60 -8.74
C VAL A 67 11.85 -2.43 -9.43
N ARG A 68 11.43 -3.38 -10.28
CA ARG A 68 10.14 -3.31 -10.99
C ARG A 68 8.94 -3.29 -10.04
N TYR A 69 9.05 -3.97 -8.90
CA TYR A 69 8.06 -3.98 -7.83
C TYR A 69 8.42 -3.00 -6.70
N GLY A 70 9.23 -1.99 -7.01
CA GLY A 70 9.84 -1.10 -6.04
C GLY A 70 9.01 0.14 -5.70
N VAL A 71 9.15 0.58 -4.46
CA VAL A 71 8.65 1.83 -3.91
C VAL A 71 9.77 2.51 -3.14
N ILE A 72 9.91 3.81 -3.32
CA ILE A 72 10.93 4.63 -2.67
C ILE A 72 10.22 5.65 -1.80
N ASN A 73 10.56 5.70 -0.51
CA ASN A 73 10.14 6.78 0.36
C ASN A 73 11.16 7.92 0.25
N LEU A 74 10.91 8.85 -0.67
CA LEU A 74 11.87 9.91 -0.98
C LEU A 74 11.68 11.11 -0.07
N ASP A 75 12.76 11.65 0.49
CA ASP A 75 12.79 13.01 1.00
C ASP A 75 12.91 13.98 -0.17
N LYS A 76 11.76 14.51 -0.61
CA LYS A 76 11.74 15.46 -1.72
C LYS A 76 12.47 16.74 -1.28
N PRO A 77 13.46 17.24 -2.05
CA PRO A 77 14.07 18.53 -1.76
C PRO A 77 13.11 19.69 -2.04
N SER A 78 13.39 20.84 -1.43
CA SER A 78 12.70 22.08 -1.77
C SER A 78 13.17 22.58 -3.13
N ASN A 79 12.26 23.25 -3.85
CA ASN A 79 12.40 23.88 -5.18
C ASN A 79 11.89 23.06 -6.37
N PRO A 80 12.37 21.85 -6.71
CA PRO A 80 11.88 21.17 -7.89
C PRO A 80 10.44 20.69 -7.67
N SER A 81 9.65 20.66 -8.73
CA SER A 81 8.32 20.06 -8.67
C SER A 81 8.41 18.56 -8.42
N SER A 82 7.35 17.97 -7.88
CA SER A 82 7.29 16.51 -7.68
C SER A 82 7.44 15.73 -9.00
N HIS A 83 6.98 16.29 -10.13
CA HIS A 83 7.08 15.65 -11.43
C HIS A 83 8.51 15.61 -11.96
N GLU A 84 9.28 16.70 -11.80
CA GLU A 84 10.69 16.76 -12.19
C GLU A 84 11.52 15.76 -11.38
N VAL A 85 11.32 15.73 -10.06
CA VAL A 85 12.01 14.79 -9.16
C VAL A 85 11.76 13.33 -9.59
N VAL A 86 10.52 12.98 -9.88
CA VAL A 86 10.15 11.62 -10.30
C VAL A 86 10.68 11.28 -11.70
N ALA A 87 10.83 12.28 -12.59
CA ALA A 87 11.47 12.12 -13.89
C ALA A 87 12.98 11.91 -13.77
N TRP A 88 13.66 12.57 -12.83
CA TRP A 88 15.07 12.32 -12.56
C TRP A 88 15.31 10.93 -11.97
N ILE A 89 14.49 10.48 -11.02
CA ILE A 89 14.57 9.12 -10.48
C ILE A 89 14.38 8.08 -11.59
N ARG A 90 13.43 8.31 -12.50
CA ARG A 90 13.23 7.45 -13.68
C ARG A 90 14.50 7.34 -14.52
N ARG A 91 15.18 8.48 -14.75
CA ARG A 91 16.42 8.55 -15.53
C ARG A 91 17.58 7.85 -14.81
N ILE A 92 17.75 8.08 -13.51
CA ILE A 92 18.80 7.46 -12.69
C ILE A 92 18.65 5.94 -12.73
N LEU A 93 17.46 5.42 -12.40
CA LEU A 93 17.21 3.97 -12.34
C LEU A 93 17.07 3.30 -13.71
N ARG A 94 17.05 4.08 -14.81
CA ARG A 94 16.86 3.60 -16.19
C ARG A 94 15.59 2.75 -16.36
N VAL A 95 14.52 3.17 -15.69
CA VAL A 95 13.20 2.52 -15.75
C VAL A 95 12.26 3.26 -16.71
N THR A 96 11.25 2.59 -17.21
CA THR A 96 10.30 3.13 -18.20
C THR A 96 9.23 3.99 -17.54
N LYS A 97 8.80 3.62 -16.33
CA LYS A 97 7.66 4.27 -15.66
C LYS A 97 7.89 4.50 -14.18
N THR A 98 7.56 5.70 -13.75
CA THR A 98 7.49 6.09 -12.34
C THR A 98 6.21 6.89 -12.08
N GLY A 99 5.79 6.96 -10.81
CA GLY A 99 4.66 7.78 -10.36
C GLY A 99 4.76 8.05 -8.87
N HIS A 100 3.92 8.93 -8.31
CA HIS A 100 4.07 9.34 -6.90
C HIS A 100 2.76 9.48 -6.12
N SER A 101 2.82 9.37 -4.79
CA SER A 101 1.67 9.34 -3.84
C SER A 101 0.92 10.66 -3.64
N GLY A 102 1.14 11.65 -4.49
CA GLY A 102 0.49 12.97 -4.40
C GLY A 102 1.49 14.10 -4.43
N THR A 103 1.17 15.10 -5.26
CA THR A 103 2.03 16.24 -5.57
C THR A 103 2.31 17.05 -4.31
N LEU A 104 3.59 17.25 -4.02
CA LEU A 104 4.08 18.31 -3.15
C LEU A 104 4.36 19.54 -4.02
N ASP A 105 3.92 20.71 -3.55
CA ASP A 105 4.27 21.99 -4.17
C ASP A 105 5.81 22.13 -4.25
N PRO A 106 6.34 22.92 -5.20
CA PRO A 106 7.78 23.09 -5.40
C PRO A 106 8.59 23.31 -4.11
N LYS A 107 8.15 24.22 -3.24
CA LYS A 107 8.82 24.57 -1.98
C LYS A 107 8.63 23.57 -0.82
N VAL A 108 7.79 22.55 -1.01
CA VAL A 108 7.43 21.59 0.05
C VAL A 108 8.39 20.41 0.03
N THR A 109 8.90 20.04 1.21
CA THR A 109 9.85 18.93 1.40
C THR A 109 9.20 17.71 2.04
N GLY A 110 9.96 16.64 2.22
CA GLY A 110 9.56 15.47 3.00
C GLY A 110 9.06 14.32 2.15
N SER A 111 8.38 13.38 2.81
CA SER A 111 8.03 12.07 2.28
C SER A 111 7.22 12.16 0.98
N LEU A 112 7.81 11.74 -0.13
CA LEU A 112 7.20 11.54 -1.43
C LEU A 112 7.40 10.08 -1.82
N VAL A 113 6.32 9.30 -1.77
CA VAL A 113 6.39 7.89 -2.15
C VAL A 113 6.44 7.80 -3.66
N VAL A 114 7.56 7.36 -4.20
CA VAL A 114 7.78 7.16 -5.63
C VAL A 114 7.63 5.68 -5.94
N CYS A 115 6.63 5.35 -6.74
CA CYS A 115 6.40 4.01 -7.24
C CYS A 115 7.14 3.80 -8.55
N VAL A 116 7.82 2.66 -8.68
CA VAL A 116 8.57 2.25 -9.88
C VAL A 116 7.79 1.17 -10.63
N GLU A 117 7.73 1.27 -11.96
CA GLU A 117 7.20 0.25 -12.87
C GLU A 117 5.85 -0.35 -12.45
N ARG A 118 5.83 -1.61 -11.96
CA ARG A 118 4.61 -2.32 -11.55
C ARG A 118 3.96 -1.66 -10.35
N ALA A 119 4.74 -1.11 -9.43
CA ALA A 119 4.22 -0.39 -8.27
C ALA A 119 3.43 0.87 -8.66
N THR A 120 3.61 1.42 -9.88
CA THR A 120 2.83 2.59 -10.34
C THR A 120 1.33 2.32 -10.39
N ARG A 121 0.93 1.04 -10.38
CA ARG A 121 -0.48 0.61 -10.29
C ARG A 121 -1.13 0.99 -8.95
N LEU A 122 -0.33 1.24 -7.91
CA LEU A 122 -0.76 1.64 -6.57
C LEU A 122 -0.83 3.15 -6.37
N VAL A 123 -0.34 3.96 -7.31
CA VAL A 123 -0.29 5.42 -7.17
C VAL A 123 -1.65 6.02 -6.79
N LYS A 124 -2.73 5.54 -7.40
CA LYS A 124 -4.09 6.04 -7.11
C LYS A 124 -4.52 5.79 -5.65
N SER A 125 -4.21 4.63 -5.06
CA SER A 125 -4.54 4.39 -3.65
C SER A 125 -3.65 5.23 -2.74
N GLN A 126 -2.37 5.35 -3.06
CA GLN A 126 -1.44 6.18 -2.30
C GLN A 126 -1.80 7.67 -2.35
N GLN A 127 -2.33 8.17 -3.47
CA GLN A 127 -2.83 9.54 -3.59
C GLN A 127 -4.03 9.81 -2.70
N GLY A 128 -4.96 8.85 -2.57
CA GLY A 128 -6.14 8.95 -1.72
C GLY A 128 -5.89 8.74 -0.23
N ALA A 129 -4.73 8.18 0.15
CA ALA A 129 -4.42 7.92 1.55
C ALA A 129 -4.22 9.22 2.36
N GLY A 130 -4.50 9.17 3.67
CA GLY A 130 -4.29 10.29 4.58
C GLY A 130 -2.82 10.77 4.60
N LYS A 131 -2.62 12.04 4.91
CA LYS A 131 -1.31 12.72 4.88
C LYS A 131 -1.06 13.47 6.18
N GLU A 132 0.20 13.59 6.55
CA GLU A 132 0.59 14.43 7.69
C GLU A 132 1.69 15.40 7.34
N TYR A 133 1.64 16.56 7.98
CA TYR A 133 2.58 17.64 7.75
C TYR A 133 3.02 18.26 9.05
N VAL A 134 4.22 18.84 9.01
CA VAL A 134 4.65 19.89 9.92
C VAL A 134 4.68 21.18 9.11
N CYS A 135 3.98 22.19 9.59
CA CYS A 135 3.76 23.45 8.90
C CYS A 135 4.26 24.61 9.76
N ILE A 136 4.89 25.57 9.10
CA ILE A 136 5.19 26.88 9.67
C ILE A 136 4.24 27.89 9.03
N ALA A 137 3.37 28.50 9.84
CA ALA A 137 2.54 29.62 9.44
C ALA A 137 3.13 30.91 9.98
N ARG A 138 3.17 31.96 9.15
CA ARG A 138 3.55 33.30 9.56
C ARG A 138 2.30 34.16 9.71
N LEU A 139 2.05 34.62 10.92
CA LEU A 139 1.00 35.60 11.23
C LEU A 139 1.45 36.98 10.74
N HIS A 140 0.51 37.84 10.33
CA HIS A 140 0.86 39.19 9.88
C HIS A 140 1.02 40.17 11.05
N SER A 141 0.47 39.85 12.22
CA SER A 141 0.69 40.58 13.47
C SER A 141 0.47 39.70 14.70
N LYS A 142 0.82 40.22 15.89
CA LYS A 142 0.66 39.53 17.18
C LYS A 142 -0.83 39.39 17.54
N PRO A 143 -1.34 38.18 17.77
CA PRO A 143 -2.70 37.96 18.23
C PRO A 143 -2.85 38.41 19.69
N SER A 144 -4.00 39.00 20.03
CA SER A 144 -4.24 39.59 21.36
C SER A 144 -4.19 38.57 22.50
N GLY A 145 -4.55 37.31 22.24
CA GLY A 145 -4.54 36.22 23.22
C GLY A 145 -3.32 35.30 23.17
N GLY A 146 -2.25 35.71 22.47
CA GLY A 146 -0.99 34.97 22.39
C GLY A 146 -1.15 33.49 22.02
N ALA A 147 -0.33 32.63 22.63
CA ALA A 147 -0.32 31.19 22.36
C ALA A 147 -1.68 30.50 22.59
N ALA A 148 -2.41 30.89 23.64
CA ALA A 148 -3.69 30.26 23.98
C ALA A 148 -4.74 30.46 22.89
N GLN A 149 -4.74 31.64 22.24
CA GLN A 149 -5.63 31.91 21.12
C GLN A 149 -5.25 31.11 19.87
N VAL A 150 -3.95 30.94 19.60
CA VAL A 150 -3.44 30.10 18.51
C VAL A 150 -3.87 28.64 18.69
N ILE A 151 -3.73 28.08 19.91
CA ILE A 151 -4.17 26.71 20.23
C ILE A 151 -5.67 26.55 19.97
N ARG A 152 -6.50 27.50 20.44
CA ARG A 152 -7.94 27.47 20.18
C ARG A 152 -8.26 27.56 18.70
N GLY A 153 -7.60 28.44 17.95
CA GLY A 153 -7.78 28.59 16.50
C GLY A 153 -7.43 27.30 15.74
N LEU A 154 -6.33 26.64 16.09
CA LEU A 154 -5.96 25.33 15.53
C LEU A 154 -6.97 24.23 15.89
N GLY A 155 -7.50 24.25 17.13
CA GLY A 155 -8.53 23.33 17.59
C GLY A 155 -9.86 23.50 16.86
N SER A 156 -10.27 24.74 16.57
CA SER A 156 -11.47 25.04 15.77
C SER A 156 -11.35 24.61 14.31
N LEU A 157 -10.13 24.44 13.80
CA LEU A 157 -9.85 23.94 12.45
C LEU A 157 -9.62 22.42 12.41
N ARG A 158 -10.33 21.67 13.26
CA ARG A 158 -10.40 20.20 13.21
C ARG A 158 -11.77 19.75 12.69
N GLY A 159 -11.83 18.54 12.16
CA GLY A 159 -13.05 17.96 11.58
C GLY A 159 -13.25 18.35 10.11
N ALA A 160 -14.50 18.29 9.66
CA ALA A 160 -14.88 18.54 8.28
C ALA A 160 -14.93 20.05 7.99
N LEU A 161 -14.02 20.53 7.14
CA LEU A 161 -13.85 21.95 6.85
C LEU A 161 -14.10 22.27 5.38
N PHE A 162 -14.72 23.42 5.15
CA PHE A 162 -14.79 24.00 3.82
C PHE A 162 -13.43 24.51 3.38
N GLN A 163 -13.01 24.11 2.19
CA GLN A 163 -11.83 24.63 1.53
C GLN A 163 -12.13 24.95 0.08
N ARG A 164 -11.57 26.05 -0.40
CA ARG A 164 -11.42 26.32 -1.83
C ARG A 164 -9.95 26.17 -2.19
N PRO A 165 -9.59 25.42 -3.23
CA PRO A 165 -8.22 25.34 -3.71
C PRO A 165 -7.59 26.73 -3.93
N PRO A 166 -6.28 26.88 -3.71
CA PRO A 166 -5.58 28.13 -4.03
C PRO A 166 -5.55 28.38 -5.54
N LEU A 167 -5.13 29.59 -5.94
CA LEU A 167 -5.05 29.99 -7.35
C LEU A 167 -4.19 29.03 -8.17
N ILE A 168 -3.01 28.69 -7.65
CA ILE A 168 -2.11 27.70 -8.26
C ILE A 168 -2.44 26.35 -7.65
N SER A 169 -3.15 25.51 -8.41
CA SER A 169 -3.48 24.15 -7.99
C SER A 169 -3.63 23.22 -9.19
N ALA A 170 -3.41 21.92 -8.96
CA ALA A 170 -3.57 20.89 -9.99
C ALA A 170 -5.04 20.48 -10.22
N VAL A 171 -5.99 21.10 -9.52
CA VAL A 171 -7.41 20.71 -9.50
C VAL A 171 -8.30 21.94 -9.66
N LYS A 172 -9.50 21.76 -10.22
CA LYS A 172 -10.46 22.85 -10.42
C LYS A 172 -10.78 23.55 -9.10
N ARG A 173 -10.78 24.89 -9.12
CA ARG A 173 -10.99 25.74 -7.94
C ARG A 173 -12.47 25.87 -7.55
N GLN A 174 -13.00 24.84 -6.91
CA GLN A 174 -14.38 24.78 -6.39
C GLN A 174 -14.39 24.57 -4.86
N LEU A 175 -15.45 25.02 -4.19
CA LEU A 175 -15.63 24.78 -2.76
C LEU A 175 -15.84 23.28 -2.52
N ARG A 176 -15.16 22.74 -1.51
CA ARG A 176 -15.24 21.33 -1.14
C ARG A 176 -15.00 21.15 0.35
N VAL A 177 -15.45 20.01 0.88
CA VAL A 177 -15.21 19.63 2.27
C VAL A 177 -13.98 18.73 2.35
N ARG A 178 -13.08 19.01 3.29
CA ARG A 178 -11.94 18.14 3.61
C ARG A 178 -11.78 18.02 5.12
N THR A 179 -11.42 16.83 5.56
CA THR A 179 -11.32 16.53 6.99
C THR A 179 -9.90 16.72 7.51
N ILE A 180 -9.74 17.52 8.56
CA ILE A 180 -8.54 17.52 9.41
C ILE A 180 -8.83 16.60 10.59
N TYR A 181 -8.12 15.48 10.68
CA TYR A 181 -8.34 14.48 11.73
C TYR A 181 -7.81 14.97 13.08
N ASP A 182 -6.62 15.55 13.08
CA ASP A 182 -6.00 16.11 14.28
C ASP A 182 -4.99 17.21 13.90
N SER A 183 -4.73 18.13 14.82
CA SER A 183 -3.80 19.25 14.65
C SER A 183 -3.15 19.59 15.99
N ARG A 184 -1.84 19.81 16.06
CA ARG A 184 -1.14 20.06 17.33
C ARG A 184 -0.17 21.21 17.18
N LEU A 185 -0.27 22.21 18.06
CA LEU A 185 0.75 23.24 18.17
C LEU A 185 2.03 22.59 18.69
N LEU A 186 3.14 22.83 18.01
CA LEU A 186 4.47 22.40 18.43
C LEU A 186 5.22 23.56 19.09
N GLU A 187 5.20 24.72 18.43
CA GLU A 187 5.92 25.90 18.88
C GLU A 187 5.21 27.17 18.40
N TYR A 188 5.25 28.21 19.21
CA TYR A 188 4.80 29.55 18.82
C TYR A 188 5.83 30.57 19.26
N ASP A 189 6.43 31.23 18.27
CA ASP A 189 7.33 32.37 18.47
C ASP A 189 6.56 33.65 18.18
N GLU A 190 6.30 34.42 19.24
CA GLU A 190 5.51 35.64 19.16
C GLU A 190 6.26 36.80 18.52
N GLU A 191 7.57 36.91 18.75
CA GLU A 191 8.41 37.98 18.20
C GLU A 191 8.56 37.82 16.68
N ARG A 192 8.79 36.59 16.22
CA ARG A 192 8.88 36.26 14.79
C ARG A 192 7.51 36.10 14.13
N SER A 193 6.45 36.04 14.93
CA SER A 193 5.08 35.75 14.47
C SER A 193 4.99 34.43 13.70
N LEU A 194 5.70 33.40 14.17
CA LEU A 194 5.74 32.07 13.55
C LEU A 194 5.03 31.04 14.42
N VAL A 195 4.15 30.26 13.80
CA VAL A 195 3.42 29.15 14.42
C VAL A 195 3.86 27.87 13.75
N VAL A 196 4.48 26.96 14.50
CA VAL A 196 4.85 25.62 14.06
C VAL A 196 3.82 24.63 14.58
N PHE A 197 3.18 23.88 13.68
CA PHE A 197 2.17 22.90 14.07
C PHE A 197 2.23 21.64 13.21
N TRP A 198 1.86 20.52 13.81
CA TRP A 198 1.62 19.25 13.13
C TRP A 198 0.15 19.13 12.74
N ILE A 199 -0.13 18.48 11.62
CA ILE A 199 -1.48 18.23 11.12
C ILE A 199 -1.60 16.84 10.50
N SER A 200 -2.69 16.15 10.82
CA SER A 200 -3.16 14.94 10.16
C SER A 200 -4.44 15.21 9.40
N CYS A 201 -4.47 14.92 8.09
CA CYS A 201 -5.59 15.31 7.25
C CYS A 201 -5.89 14.33 6.12
N GLU A 202 -7.10 14.44 5.60
CA GLU A 202 -7.57 13.77 4.40
C GLU A 202 -6.76 14.20 3.16
N ALA A 203 -6.64 13.32 2.18
CA ALA A 203 -6.01 13.64 0.90
C ALA A 203 -6.67 14.83 0.19
N GLY A 204 -5.84 15.74 -0.34
CA GLY A 204 -6.29 16.95 -1.01
C GLY A 204 -6.67 18.10 -0.09
N THR A 205 -6.42 17.99 1.21
CA THR A 205 -6.44 19.14 2.13
C THR A 205 -5.31 20.10 1.77
N TYR A 206 -5.62 21.38 1.59
CA TYR A 206 -4.63 22.42 1.35
C TYR A 206 -4.21 23.07 2.67
N VAL A 207 -3.02 22.71 3.16
CA VAL A 207 -2.46 23.31 4.39
C VAL A 207 -2.25 24.82 4.22
N ARG A 208 -1.92 25.28 3.01
CA ARG A 208 -1.86 26.71 2.67
C ARG A 208 -3.17 27.45 2.97
N THR A 209 -4.31 26.86 2.59
CA THR A 209 -5.64 27.42 2.85
C THR A 209 -5.95 27.40 4.35
N MET A 210 -5.54 26.33 5.06
CA MET A 210 -5.67 26.27 6.51
C MET A 210 -4.91 27.39 7.21
N CYS A 211 -3.68 27.72 6.79
CA CYS A 211 -2.93 28.85 7.36
C CYS A 211 -3.68 30.17 7.18
N VAL A 212 -4.28 30.40 6.01
CA VAL A 212 -5.11 31.60 5.77
C VAL A 212 -6.32 31.61 6.71
N HIS A 213 -7.02 30.49 6.84
CA HIS A 213 -8.18 30.38 7.75
C HIS A 213 -7.80 30.61 9.21
N LEU A 214 -6.65 30.10 9.65
CA LEU A 214 -6.12 30.36 10.98
C LEU A 214 -5.91 31.86 11.19
N GLY A 215 -5.28 32.54 10.22
CA GLY A 215 -5.10 33.99 10.25
C GLY A 215 -6.41 34.77 10.34
N LEU A 216 -7.44 34.35 9.61
CA LEU A 216 -8.77 34.96 9.65
C LEU A 216 -9.45 34.75 11.01
N LEU A 217 -9.37 33.55 11.59
CA LEU A 217 -9.93 33.26 12.92
C LEU A 217 -9.23 34.03 14.04
N LEU A 218 -7.94 34.29 13.88
CA LEU A 218 -7.16 35.09 14.83
C LEU A 218 -7.34 36.61 14.63
N GLY A 219 -7.93 37.05 13.50
CA GLY A 219 -8.13 38.46 13.16
C GLY A 219 -6.87 39.19 12.65
N VAL A 220 -5.70 38.56 12.72
CA VAL A 220 -4.40 39.16 12.34
C VAL A 220 -3.99 38.85 10.91
N GLY A 221 -4.61 37.86 10.26
CA GLY A 221 -4.16 37.35 8.97
C GLY A 221 -2.91 36.46 9.08
N ALA A 222 -2.77 35.52 8.15
CA ALA A 222 -1.64 34.60 8.15
C ALA A 222 -1.44 33.96 6.77
N HIS A 223 -0.23 33.47 6.53
CA HIS A 223 0.10 32.68 5.35
C HIS A 223 1.06 31.54 5.71
N MET A 224 1.14 30.55 4.82
CA MET A 224 2.06 29.44 4.96
C MET A 224 3.48 29.89 4.60
N GLN A 225 4.40 29.79 5.56
CA GLN A 225 5.81 30.12 5.39
C GLN A 225 6.55 28.92 4.79
N GLU A 226 6.46 27.77 5.44
CA GLU A 226 7.11 26.52 5.06
C GLU A 226 6.25 25.31 5.40
N LEU A 227 6.48 24.21 4.69
CA LEU A 227 5.72 22.98 4.87
C LEU A 227 6.62 21.78 4.56
N ARG A 228 6.52 20.78 5.42
CA ARG A 228 7.16 19.48 5.25
C ARG A 228 6.14 18.37 5.44
N ARG A 229 6.09 17.42 4.50
CA ARG A 229 5.21 16.24 4.62
C ARG A 229 5.92 15.15 5.39
N VAL A 230 5.47 14.90 6.62
CA VAL A 230 6.08 13.94 7.53
C VAL A 230 5.53 12.52 7.36
N ARG A 231 4.34 12.38 6.77
CA ARG A 231 3.77 11.06 6.42
C ARG A 231 2.93 11.10 5.14
N SER A 232 3.07 10.06 4.32
CA SER A 232 2.22 9.80 3.17
C SER A 232 1.63 8.39 3.23
N GLY A 233 0.35 8.28 3.61
CA GLY A 233 -0.28 6.98 3.80
C GLY A 233 0.32 6.28 5.01
N ILE A 234 0.90 5.10 4.78
CA ILE A 234 1.52 4.28 5.84
C ILE A 234 2.99 4.62 6.08
N VAL A 235 3.69 5.22 5.13
CA VAL A 235 5.12 5.52 5.26
C VAL A 235 5.34 6.97 5.72
N GLY A 236 6.14 7.13 6.77
CA GLY A 236 6.60 8.40 7.30
C GLY A 236 8.11 8.58 7.21
N GLU A 237 8.61 9.65 7.81
CA GLU A 237 10.04 10.00 7.78
C GLU A 237 10.96 8.99 8.47
N LYS A 238 10.41 8.20 9.40
CA LYS A 238 11.15 7.16 10.12
C LYS A 238 11.22 5.84 9.33
N ASP A 239 10.43 5.71 8.27
CA ASP A 239 10.27 4.47 7.50
C ASP A 239 11.18 4.48 6.27
N ASN A 240 12.50 4.34 6.49
CA ASN A 240 13.51 4.24 5.44
C ASN A 240 13.42 5.40 4.41
N LEU A 241 13.43 6.63 4.92
CA LEU A 241 13.43 7.83 4.11
C LEU A 241 14.82 8.00 3.47
N VAL A 242 14.85 8.17 2.14
CA VAL A 242 16.09 8.33 1.36
C VAL A 242 16.07 9.59 0.52
N THR A 243 17.23 10.15 0.23
CA THR A 243 17.38 11.34 -0.61
C THR A 243 17.60 10.98 -2.07
N MET A 244 17.60 11.97 -2.98
CA MET A 244 18.00 11.72 -4.36
C MET A 244 19.48 11.36 -4.51
N HIS A 245 20.33 11.84 -3.59
CA HIS A 245 21.75 11.49 -3.55
C HIS A 245 21.91 10.00 -3.26
N ASP A 246 21.19 9.47 -2.26
CA ASP A 246 21.21 8.04 -1.95
C ASP A 246 20.84 7.16 -3.16
N ILE A 247 19.86 7.59 -3.96
CA ILE A 247 19.42 6.83 -5.14
C ILE A 247 20.47 6.88 -6.24
N LEU A 248 21.08 8.04 -6.46
CA LEU A 248 22.16 8.21 -7.42
C LEU A 248 23.37 7.35 -7.04
N ASP A 249 23.78 7.42 -5.77
CA ASP A 249 24.92 6.70 -5.23
C ASP A 249 24.67 5.19 -5.23
N ALA A 250 23.46 4.76 -4.87
CA ALA A 250 23.07 3.35 -4.93
C ALA A 250 23.10 2.80 -6.36
N GLN A 251 22.65 3.59 -7.34
CA GLN A 251 22.72 3.18 -8.74
C GLN A 251 24.15 3.12 -9.26
N TRP A 252 24.97 4.11 -8.91
CA TRP A 252 26.38 4.16 -9.27
C TRP A 252 27.15 2.98 -8.67
N LEU A 253 26.93 2.68 -7.39
CA LEU A 253 27.57 1.55 -6.70
C LEU A 253 27.26 0.23 -7.42
N TYR A 254 26.00 -0.01 -7.77
CA TYR A 254 25.62 -1.20 -8.51
C TYR A 254 26.26 -1.24 -9.91
N ASP A 255 26.30 -0.12 -10.61
CA ASP A 255 26.88 -0.07 -11.96
C ASP A 255 28.37 -0.42 -11.95
N ASN A 256 29.11 0.12 -10.98
CA ASN A 256 30.57 0.01 -10.87
C ASN A 256 31.06 -1.25 -10.15
N THR A 257 30.35 -1.73 -9.14
CA THR A 257 30.82 -2.83 -8.27
C THR A 257 29.93 -4.08 -8.32
N LYS A 258 28.75 -3.97 -8.93
CA LYS A 258 27.69 -5.00 -8.89
C LYS A 258 27.17 -5.31 -7.48
N ASP A 259 27.48 -4.48 -6.49
CA ASP A 259 26.86 -4.58 -5.17
C ASP A 259 25.40 -4.08 -5.22
N GLU A 260 24.47 -4.97 -4.88
CA GLU A 260 23.03 -4.70 -4.86
C GLU A 260 22.55 -4.11 -3.52
N SER A 261 23.38 -4.15 -2.47
CA SER A 261 22.98 -3.91 -1.09
C SER A 261 22.34 -2.53 -0.89
N TYR A 262 22.95 -1.49 -1.44
CA TYR A 262 22.47 -0.12 -1.31
C TYR A 262 21.19 0.10 -2.12
N LEU A 263 21.09 -0.47 -3.33
CA LEU A 263 19.88 -0.34 -4.15
C LEU A 263 18.69 -1.07 -3.51
N ARG A 264 18.92 -2.24 -2.90
CA ARG A 264 17.91 -2.98 -2.13
C ARG A 264 17.51 -2.27 -0.84
N ARG A 265 18.41 -1.48 -0.24
CA ARG A 265 18.09 -0.62 0.91
C ARG A 265 17.27 0.59 0.46
N ALA A 266 17.64 1.26 -0.63
CA ALA A 266 16.97 2.47 -1.10
C ALA A 266 15.56 2.20 -1.65
N ILE A 267 15.37 1.03 -2.28
CA ILE A 267 14.10 0.63 -2.89
C ILE A 267 13.43 -0.43 -2.02
N MET A 268 12.27 -0.10 -1.46
CA MET A 268 11.45 -1.04 -0.70
C MET A 268 10.52 -1.83 -1.64
N PRO A 269 10.15 -3.08 -1.31
CA PRO A 269 9.10 -3.78 -2.05
C PRO A 269 7.76 -3.04 -1.90
N LEU A 270 6.92 -3.05 -2.95
CA LEU A 270 5.62 -2.41 -2.93
C LEU A 270 4.67 -2.94 -1.85
N GLU A 271 4.93 -4.14 -1.34
CA GLU A 271 4.21 -4.71 -0.21
C GLU A 271 4.33 -3.84 1.05
N ALA A 272 5.39 -3.03 1.18
CA ALA A 272 5.58 -2.11 2.30
C ALA A 272 4.44 -1.09 2.45
N VAL A 273 3.85 -0.65 1.32
CA VAL A 273 2.73 0.32 1.34
C VAL A 273 1.35 -0.32 1.44
N LEU A 274 1.28 -1.65 1.63
CA LEU A 274 0.04 -2.43 1.72
C LEU A 274 -0.16 -3.09 3.09
N THR A 275 0.72 -2.84 4.05
CA THR A 275 0.76 -3.52 5.36
C THR A 275 -0.45 -3.24 6.25
N THR A 276 -1.20 -2.16 6.01
CA THR A 276 -2.43 -1.83 6.74
C THR A 276 -3.68 -2.52 6.20
N TYR A 277 -3.61 -3.10 5.00
CA TYR A 277 -4.77 -3.76 4.39
C TYR A 277 -5.01 -5.11 5.07
N LYS A 278 -6.29 -5.45 5.27
CA LYS A 278 -6.69 -6.80 5.68
C LYS A 278 -6.29 -7.80 4.60
N ARG A 279 -5.73 -8.95 5.00
CA ARG A 279 -5.12 -9.90 4.08
C ARG A 279 -6.04 -11.05 3.70
N LEU A 280 -6.00 -11.44 2.43
CA LEU A 280 -6.60 -12.65 1.89
C LEU A 280 -5.50 -13.46 1.22
N VAL A 281 -5.14 -14.60 1.81
CA VAL A 281 -4.11 -15.50 1.25
C VAL A 281 -4.75 -16.41 0.23
N VAL A 282 -4.22 -16.39 -0.98
CA VAL A 282 -4.75 -17.11 -2.13
C VAL A 282 -3.92 -18.37 -2.38
N LYS A 283 -4.58 -19.46 -2.76
CA LYS A 283 -3.91 -20.68 -3.25
C LYS A 283 -3.14 -20.39 -4.53
N ASP A 284 -1.93 -20.93 -4.64
CA ASP A 284 -1.06 -20.76 -5.81
C ASP A 284 -1.77 -21.05 -7.16
N SER A 285 -2.67 -22.05 -7.20
CA SER A 285 -3.44 -22.40 -8.41
C SER A 285 -4.46 -21.33 -8.86
N ALA A 286 -4.87 -20.45 -7.96
CA ALA A 286 -5.84 -19.38 -8.24
C ALA A 286 -5.17 -18.02 -8.54
N VAL A 287 -3.86 -17.88 -8.25
CA VAL A 287 -3.13 -16.62 -8.40
C VAL A 287 -3.20 -16.07 -9.82
N ASN A 288 -2.91 -16.89 -10.83
CA ASN A 288 -2.90 -16.44 -12.22
C ASN A 288 -4.31 -15.94 -12.63
N ALA A 289 -5.40 -16.61 -12.22
CA ALA A 289 -6.76 -16.20 -12.58
C ALA A 289 -7.07 -14.76 -12.11
N ILE A 290 -6.64 -14.44 -10.89
CA ILE A 290 -6.78 -13.10 -10.30
C ILE A 290 -5.94 -12.07 -11.07
N CYS A 291 -4.76 -12.46 -11.56
CA CYS A 291 -3.92 -11.60 -12.40
C CYS A 291 -4.59 -11.23 -13.74
N TYR A 292 -5.54 -12.05 -14.21
CA TYR A 292 -6.41 -11.77 -15.35
C TYR A 292 -7.70 -11.00 -14.99
N GLY A 293 -7.90 -10.70 -13.71
CA GLY A 293 -9.06 -9.95 -13.21
C GLY A 293 -10.23 -10.82 -12.77
N ALA A 294 -10.04 -12.15 -12.68
CA ALA A 294 -11.07 -13.02 -12.11
C ALA A 294 -11.32 -12.70 -10.63
N LYS A 295 -12.57 -12.91 -10.18
CA LYS A 295 -12.94 -12.77 -8.78
C LYS A 295 -12.26 -13.86 -7.93
N LEU A 296 -11.94 -13.54 -6.68
CA LEU A 296 -11.49 -14.56 -5.72
C LEU A 296 -12.72 -15.31 -5.20
N MET A 297 -12.80 -16.60 -5.54
CA MET A 297 -13.87 -17.50 -5.09
C MET A 297 -13.42 -18.31 -3.87
N ILE A 298 -14.37 -18.79 -3.06
CA ILE A 298 -14.11 -19.62 -1.86
C ILE A 298 -13.09 -20.75 -2.10
N PRO A 299 -13.14 -21.54 -3.20
CA PRO A 299 -12.17 -22.62 -3.43
C PRO A 299 -10.71 -22.16 -3.55
N GLY A 300 -10.48 -20.90 -3.94
CA GLY A 300 -9.17 -20.29 -4.10
C GLY A 300 -8.63 -19.62 -2.83
N LEU A 301 -9.43 -19.50 -1.78
CA LEU A 301 -9.03 -18.91 -0.50
C LEU A 301 -8.30 -19.94 0.36
N LEU A 302 -7.20 -19.51 0.99
CA LEU A 302 -6.39 -20.33 1.89
C LEU A 302 -6.50 -19.85 3.34
N ARG A 303 -6.25 -18.55 3.56
CA ARG A 303 -6.33 -17.87 4.86
C ARG A 303 -6.93 -16.48 4.71
N TYR A 304 -7.48 -15.92 5.77
CA TYR A 304 -8.11 -14.60 5.77
C TYR A 304 -7.95 -13.89 7.13
N GLU A 305 -7.92 -12.55 7.10
CA GLU A 305 -7.84 -11.73 8.30
C GLU A 305 -9.15 -11.75 9.11
N ASN A 306 -9.06 -11.44 10.40
CA ASN A 306 -10.22 -11.13 11.22
C ASN A 306 -10.78 -9.73 10.96
N GLY A 307 -12.08 -9.57 11.23
CA GLY A 307 -12.77 -8.28 11.18
C GLY A 307 -12.96 -7.71 9.79
N ILE A 308 -12.86 -8.50 8.73
CA ILE A 308 -13.25 -8.13 7.35
C ILE A 308 -14.76 -7.91 7.30
N GLU A 309 -15.16 -6.73 6.82
CA GLU A 309 -16.54 -6.36 6.51
C GLU A 309 -16.76 -6.30 4.99
N VAL A 310 -18.04 -6.30 4.57
CA VAL A 310 -18.38 -6.15 3.14
C VAL A 310 -17.97 -4.76 2.67
N GLU A 311 -17.50 -4.66 1.42
CA GLU A 311 -16.94 -3.45 0.81
C GLU A 311 -15.57 -2.97 1.34
N ASP A 312 -14.99 -3.66 2.33
CA ASP A 312 -13.62 -3.38 2.78
C ASP A 312 -12.60 -3.61 1.65
N GLU A 313 -11.62 -2.71 1.56
CA GLU A 313 -10.46 -2.94 0.71
C GLU A 313 -9.48 -3.92 1.38
N CYS A 314 -9.27 -5.05 0.73
CA CYS A 314 -8.36 -6.10 1.19
C CYS A 314 -7.22 -6.32 0.18
N VAL A 315 -6.07 -6.76 0.68
CA VAL A 315 -4.95 -7.18 -0.17
C VAL A 315 -4.97 -8.70 -0.34
N MET A 316 -4.98 -9.15 -1.59
CA MET A 316 -4.82 -10.56 -1.94
C MET A 316 -3.33 -10.87 -2.06
N ILE A 317 -2.85 -11.84 -1.29
CA ILE A 317 -1.43 -12.21 -1.25
C ILE A 317 -1.19 -13.68 -1.59
N THR A 318 -0.01 -13.98 -2.13
CA THR A 318 0.45 -15.37 -2.26
C THR A 318 0.89 -15.93 -0.91
N THR A 319 1.13 -17.23 -0.86
CA THR A 319 1.77 -17.90 0.29
C THR A 319 3.20 -17.41 0.54
N LYS A 320 3.85 -16.82 -0.48
CA LYS A 320 5.18 -16.20 -0.41
C LYS A 320 5.13 -14.73 0.04
N GLY A 321 3.94 -14.18 0.31
CA GLY A 321 3.78 -12.81 0.75
C GLY A 321 3.76 -11.75 -0.35
N GLU A 322 3.67 -12.17 -1.62
CA GLU A 322 3.62 -11.25 -2.76
C GLU A 322 2.22 -10.65 -2.89
N ALA A 323 2.12 -9.35 -3.15
CA ALA A 323 0.83 -8.72 -3.41
C ALA A 323 0.34 -9.03 -4.83
N ILE A 324 -0.76 -9.79 -4.92
CA ILE A 324 -1.40 -10.16 -6.18
C ILE A 324 -2.24 -8.98 -6.69
N ALA A 325 -3.18 -8.54 -5.86
CA ALA A 325 -4.16 -7.52 -6.20
C ALA A 325 -4.75 -6.87 -4.95
N ILE A 326 -5.26 -5.64 -5.08
CA ILE A 326 -6.21 -5.06 -4.15
C ILE A 326 -7.62 -5.47 -4.61
N GLY A 327 -8.42 -5.95 -3.68
CA GLY A 327 -9.81 -6.36 -3.89
C GLY A 327 -10.77 -5.69 -2.93
N ILE A 328 -12.04 -5.72 -3.27
CA ILE A 328 -13.16 -5.31 -2.42
C ILE A 328 -13.79 -6.59 -1.88
N ALA A 329 -13.87 -6.71 -0.55
CA ALA A 329 -14.49 -7.84 0.11
C ALA A 329 -15.98 -7.92 -0.24
N GLN A 330 -16.48 -9.12 -0.49
CA GLN A 330 -17.88 -9.40 -0.82
C GLN A 330 -18.54 -10.30 0.25
N MET A 331 -17.77 -10.67 1.26
CA MET A 331 -18.18 -11.50 2.39
C MET A 331 -17.52 -10.96 3.65
N THR A 332 -18.23 -11.00 4.77
CA THR A 332 -17.65 -10.73 6.09
C THR A 332 -16.80 -11.92 6.56
N THR A 333 -16.03 -11.70 7.62
CA THR A 333 -15.22 -12.76 8.26
C THR A 333 -16.06 -13.98 8.64
N SER A 334 -17.26 -13.77 9.19
CA SER A 334 -18.16 -14.85 9.61
C SER A 334 -18.74 -15.60 8.41
N THR A 335 -19.12 -14.90 7.34
CA THR A 335 -19.61 -15.51 6.10
C THR A 335 -18.52 -16.35 5.42
N ILE A 336 -17.27 -15.88 5.40
CA ILE A 336 -16.14 -16.65 4.84
C ILE A 336 -15.94 -17.98 5.59
N ALA A 337 -16.18 -17.99 6.91
CA ALA A 337 -16.01 -19.18 7.74
C ALA A 337 -17.06 -20.26 7.45
N THR A 338 -18.31 -19.87 7.17
CA THR A 338 -19.45 -20.79 7.07
C THR A 338 -19.85 -21.15 5.64
N CYS A 339 -19.57 -20.30 4.65
CA CYS A 339 -20.03 -20.54 3.28
C CYS A 339 -19.20 -21.57 2.50
N ASP A 340 -19.88 -22.51 1.84
CA ASP A 340 -19.25 -23.52 0.98
C ASP A 340 -18.92 -23.00 -0.43
N HIS A 341 -19.68 -22.02 -0.92
CA HIS A 341 -19.49 -21.44 -2.24
C HIS A 341 -19.72 -19.92 -2.25
N GLY A 342 -19.13 -19.23 -3.22
CA GLY A 342 -19.37 -17.81 -3.47
C GLY A 342 -18.10 -17.01 -3.74
N CYS A 343 -18.30 -15.71 -3.98
CA CYS A 343 -17.25 -14.75 -4.25
C CYS A 343 -16.79 -14.12 -2.93
N VAL A 344 -15.51 -14.30 -2.58
CA VAL A 344 -14.90 -13.71 -1.38
C VAL A 344 -14.55 -12.25 -1.62
N ALA A 345 -13.95 -11.94 -2.78
CA ALA A 345 -13.54 -10.59 -3.09
C ALA A 345 -13.51 -10.33 -4.61
N LYS A 346 -13.95 -9.14 -5.01
CA LYS A 346 -13.88 -8.64 -6.38
C LYS A 346 -12.57 -7.88 -6.57
N VAL A 347 -11.88 -8.11 -7.67
CA VAL A 347 -10.62 -7.41 -7.96
C VAL A 347 -10.90 -5.93 -8.25
N LYS A 348 -10.22 -5.05 -7.51
CA LYS A 348 -10.21 -3.59 -7.74
C LYS A 348 -9.00 -3.19 -8.57
N ARG A 349 -7.82 -3.74 -8.26
CA ARG A 349 -6.57 -3.43 -8.95
C ARG A 349 -5.58 -4.58 -8.89
N VAL A 350 -5.27 -5.18 -10.04
CA VAL A 350 -4.19 -6.17 -10.17
C VAL A 350 -2.83 -5.49 -10.14
N VAL A 351 -1.91 -6.01 -9.32
CA VAL A 351 -0.53 -5.53 -9.15
C VAL A 351 0.48 -6.51 -9.74
N MET A 352 0.33 -7.80 -9.46
CA MET A 352 1.18 -8.88 -9.99
C MET A 352 1.09 -8.99 -11.52
N GLU A 353 2.17 -9.45 -12.14
CA GLU A 353 2.18 -9.67 -13.59
C GLU A 353 1.36 -10.90 -13.96
N ARG A 354 0.86 -10.89 -15.19
CA ARG A 354 0.22 -12.08 -15.74
C ARG A 354 1.30 -13.10 -16.01
N ASP A 355 0.97 -14.37 -15.84
CA ASP A 355 1.85 -15.50 -16.14
C ASP A 355 3.09 -15.61 -15.22
N THR A 356 3.19 -14.82 -14.14
CA THR A 356 4.14 -15.06 -13.03
C THR A 356 3.90 -16.43 -12.38
N TYR A 357 2.63 -16.81 -12.22
CA TYR A 357 2.22 -18.18 -11.85
C TYR A 357 1.59 -18.86 -13.07
N PRO A 358 1.71 -20.19 -13.25
CA PRO A 358 1.18 -20.87 -14.42
C PRO A 358 -0.36 -20.88 -14.43
N ARG A 359 -0.94 -20.92 -15.64
CA ARG A 359 -2.38 -21.05 -15.83
C ARG A 359 -2.83 -22.45 -15.40
N ARG A 360 -3.61 -22.52 -14.31
CA ARG A 360 -4.21 -23.77 -13.83
C ARG A 360 -5.73 -23.78 -13.84
N TRP A 361 -6.39 -22.70 -14.27
CA TRP A 361 -7.84 -22.72 -14.45
C TRP A 361 -8.22 -23.59 -15.66
N GLY A 362 -9.35 -24.28 -15.56
CA GLY A 362 -9.80 -25.17 -16.64
C GLY A 362 -9.15 -26.56 -16.64
N LEU A 363 -8.29 -26.84 -15.66
CA LEU A 363 -7.71 -28.16 -15.37
C LEU A 363 -8.36 -28.75 -14.12
N GLY A 364 -8.60 -30.06 -14.11
CA GLY A 364 -9.22 -30.79 -13.01
C GLY A 364 -10.61 -31.36 -13.33
N PRO A 365 -11.10 -32.34 -12.53
CA PRO A 365 -12.22 -33.19 -12.90
C PRO A 365 -13.51 -32.41 -13.19
N THR A 366 -13.84 -31.40 -12.38
CA THR A 366 -15.05 -30.58 -12.56
C THR A 366 -14.96 -29.67 -13.79
N ALA A 367 -13.76 -29.12 -14.07
CA ALA A 367 -13.55 -28.26 -15.23
C ALA A 367 -13.58 -29.06 -16.55
N SER A 368 -13.00 -30.26 -16.54
CA SER A 368 -13.09 -31.21 -17.66
C SER A 368 -14.52 -31.65 -17.90
N LYS A 369 -15.27 -32.03 -16.86
CA LYS A 369 -16.72 -32.34 -16.96
C LYS A 369 -17.53 -31.18 -17.53
N LYS A 370 -17.28 -29.94 -17.08
CA LYS A 370 -17.97 -28.76 -17.62
C LYS A 370 -17.63 -28.47 -19.08
N LYS A 371 -16.38 -28.70 -19.51
CA LYS A 371 -16.00 -28.61 -20.93
C LYS A 371 -16.70 -29.70 -21.74
N GLN A 372 -16.71 -30.93 -21.23
CA GLN A 372 -17.38 -32.07 -21.85
C GLN A 372 -18.88 -31.81 -22.02
N MET A 373 -19.58 -31.35 -20.97
CA MET A 373 -20.99 -30.98 -21.03
C MET A 373 -21.28 -29.85 -22.03
N LYS A 374 -20.37 -28.87 -22.18
CA LYS A 374 -20.51 -27.82 -23.20
C LYS A 374 -20.35 -28.35 -24.62
N ILE A 375 -19.42 -29.29 -24.83
CA ILE A 375 -19.20 -29.96 -26.12
C ILE A 375 -20.43 -30.81 -26.46
N GLU A 376 -20.95 -31.57 -25.50
CA GLU A 376 -22.16 -32.38 -25.66
C GLU A 376 -23.41 -31.53 -25.92
N ALA A 377 -23.57 -30.41 -25.21
CA ALA A 377 -24.66 -29.46 -25.44
C ALA A 377 -24.56 -28.77 -26.82
N ALA A 378 -23.35 -28.43 -27.26
CA ALA A 378 -23.13 -27.88 -28.61
C ALA A 378 -23.44 -28.92 -29.71
N ALA A 379 -23.02 -30.17 -29.50
CA ALA A 379 -23.33 -31.28 -30.41
C ALA A 379 -24.83 -31.64 -30.45
N ALA A 380 -25.56 -31.42 -29.35
CA ALA A 380 -27.02 -31.59 -29.30
C ALA A 380 -27.76 -30.43 -30.00
N GLY A 381 -27.25 -29.19 -29.92
CA GLY A 381 -27.78 -28.04 -30.63
C GLY A 381 -27.65 -28.15 -32.16
N ASP A 382 -26.47 -28.57 -32.65
CA ASP A 382 -26.21 -28.81 -34.08
C ASP A 382 -27.10 -29.93 -34.67
N LYS A 383 -27.52 -30.90 -33.85
CA LYS A 383 -28.45 -31.95 -34.27
C LYS A 383 -29.90 -31.45 -34.38
N ALA A 384 -30.30 -30.47 -33.57
CA ALA A 384 -31.63 -29.88 -33.64
C ALA A 384 -31.76 -28.92 -34.84
N GLU A 385 -30.70 -28.23 -35.21
CA GLU A 385 -30.68 -27.31 -36.36
C GLU A 385 -30.67 -28.07 -37.71
N LYS A 386 -30.05 -29.26 -37.76
CA LYS A 386 -30.13 -30.16 -38.94
C LYS A 386 -31.44 -30.95 -39.07
N ALA A 387 -32.25 -31.00 -38.01
CA ALA A 387 -33.57 -31.66 -38.06
C ALA A 387 -34.69 -30.74 -38.59
N ASN A 388 -34.45 -29.42 -38.66
CA ASN A 388 -35.40 -28.42 -39.18
C ASN A 388 -34.90 -27.79 -40.49
N GLY A 389 -34.49 -28.62 -41.46
CA GLY A 389 -34.34 -28.22 -42.87
C GLY A 389 -35.72 -28.15 -43.57
N PRO A 390 -35.91 -27.29 -44.58
CA PRO A 390 -37.24 -26.86 -45.02
C PRO A 390 -38.01 -27.99 -45.71
N GLU A 391 -39.15 -28.38 -45.15
CA GLU A 391 -40.17 -29.13 -45.89
C GLU A 391 -40.81 -28.23 -46.95
N ALA A 392 -40.97 -28.82 -48.13
CA ALA A 392 -41.30 -28.20 -49.39
C ALA A 392 -42.62 -27.43 -49.39
N ALA A 393 -42.58 -26.19 -49.87
CA ALA A 393 -43.73 -25.56 -50.50
C ALA A 393 -43.72 -25.94 -51.99
N ASN A 394 -44.52 -26.92 -52.38
CA ASN A 394 -44.84 -27.23 -53.77
C ASN A 394 -46.31 -27.68 -53.87
N GLY A 395 -47.12 -26.87 -54.58
CA GLY A 395 -48.23 -27.33 -55.43
C GLY A 395 -49.62 -27.50 -54.83
N ALA A 396 -50.49 -26.49 -55.00
CA ALA A 396 -51.72 -26.53 -55.81
C ALA A 396 -52.51 -25.23 -55.64
#